data_AF-A0A0C3PBU7-F1
#
_entry.id   AF-A0A0C3PBU7-F1
#
_cell.length_a   1.000
_cell.length_b   1.000
_cell.length_c   1.000
_cell.angle_alpha   90.00
_cell.angle_beta   90.00
_cell.angle_gamma   90.00
#
_symmetry.space_group_name_H-M   'P 1'
#
loop_
_entity.id
_entity.type
_entity.pdbx_description
1 polymer ?
#
loop_
_entity_poly.entity_id
_entity_poly.type
_entity_poly.pdbx_seq_one_letter_code
_entity_poly.pdbx_strand_id
1 'polypeptide(L)'
;MSLIARSVHLALTLVPLMPGLHSGFSIPTVPNGGNHTSAFTEAASTIQAHEACIDVSKALAAVGMRVLTDEAFLSNANSAFEEAKGARGDSTKRMIVQEDWKKRRVPTNLYD
;
A
#
# COMPACT_ATOMS: atom_id res chain seq x y z
N MET A 1 17.51 -20.49 -29.64
CA MET A 1 16.15 -20.78 -29.13
C MET A 1 16.12 -20.51 -27.63
N SER A 2 15.01 -19.93 -27.18
CA SER A 2 14.82 -19.15 -25.95
C SER A 2 15.04 -19.89 -24.63
N LEU A 3 15.90 -19.33 -23.76
CA LEU A 3 15.91 -19.52 -22.30
C LEU A 3 15.47 -18.23 -21.57
N ILE A 4 14.63 -17.41 -22.21
CA ILE A 4 14.13 -16.14 -21.65
C ILE A 4 12.69 -16.34 -21.16
N ALA A 5 12.49 -17.27 -20.23
CA ALA A 5 11.15 -17.56 -19.68
C ALA A 5 11.17 -17.83 -18.17
N ARG A 6 11.95 -17.06 -17.39
CA ARG A 6 11.82 -17.04 -15.91
C ARG A 6 12.12 -15.68 -15.29
N SER A 7 11.62 -14.61 -15.90
CA SER A 7 11.68 -13.29 -15.28
C SER A 7 10.49 -12.48 -15.76
N VAL A 8 9.36 -12.60 -15.06
CA VAL A 8 8.57 -11.49 -14.48
C VAL A 8 7.43 -12.16 -13.68
N HIS A 9 7.76 -12.74 -12.53
CA HIS A 9 6.75 -13.05 -11.50
C HIS A 9 7.25 -12.44 -10.19
N LEU A 10 7.64 -11.17 -10.24
CA LEU A 10 7.77 -10.37 -9.03
C LEU A 10 6.36 -9.87 -8.72
N ALA A 11 5.57 -10.74 -8.10
CA ALA A 11 4.38 -10.31 -7.39
C ALA A 11 4.83 -9.20 -6.43
N LEU A 12 4.45 -7.97 -6.74
CA LEU A 12 4.71 -6.79 -5.94
C LEU A 12 3.87 -6.92 -4.66
N THR A 13 4.28 -7.79 -3.74
CA THR A 13 3.75 -7.80 -2.38
C THR A 13 4.30 -6.54 -1.72
N LEU A 14 3.64 -5.41 -1.95
CA LEU A 14 3.83 -4.18 -1.18
C LEU A 14 3.44 -4.52 0.27
N VAL A 15 4.41 -4.98 1.06
CA VAL A 15 4.26 -5.08 2.50
C VAL A 15 4.48 -3.66 3.02
N PRO A 16 3.44 -3.01 3.59
CA PRO A 16 3.61 -1.69 4.16
C PRO A 16 4.62 -1.80 5.33
N LEU A 17 5.46 -0.78 5.50
CA LEU A 17 6.44 -0.74 6.58
C LEU A 17 5.83 -0.28 7.92
N MET A 18 4.63 0.28 7.89
CA MET A 18 3.90 0.83 9.03
C MET A 18 2.38 0.77 8.79
N PRO A 19 1.55 0.89 9.84
CA PRO A 19 0.11 1.02 9.67
C PRO A 19 -0.22 2.22 8.76
N GLY A 20 -1.03 1.98 7.74
CA GLY A 20 -1.41 2.99 6.76
C GLY A 20 -2.78 2.67 6.18
N LEU A 21 -3.49 3.70 5.73
CA LEU A 21 -4.87 3.59 5.28
C LEU A 21 -5.02 4.27 3.91
N HIS A 22 -5.56 3.54 2.94
CA HIS A 22 -5.90 4.06 1.62
C HIS A 22 -7.42 3.99 1.44
N SER A 23 -8.12 4.90 2.11
CA SER A 23 -9.58 5.01 2.01
C SER A 23 -9.97 5.87 0.82
N GLY A 24 -10.88 5.36 0.00
CA GLY A 24 -11.65 6.19 -0.94
C GLY A 24 -12.90 6.75 -0.28
N PHE A 25 -13.38 7.89 -0.77
CA PHE A 25 -14.71 8.40 -0.49
C PHE A 25 -15.45 8.68 -1.79
N SER A 26 -16.77 8.65 -1.74
CA SER A 26 -17.61 8.87 -2.93
C SER A 26 -18.06 10.31 -3.02
N ILE A 27 -18.14 10.80 -4.25
CA ILE A 27 -18.76 12.07 -4.61
C ILE A 27 -19.93 11.80 -5.55
N PRO A 28 -20.94 12.68 -5.63
CA PRO A 28 -22.03 12.53 -6.59
C PRO A 28 -21.48 12.56 -8.02
N THR A 29 -21.81 11.56 -8.83
CA THR A 29 -21.42 11.48 -10.24
C THR A 29 -22.57 10.94 -11.10
N VAL A 30 -22.47 11.11 -12.42
CA VAL A 30 -23.41 10.55 -13.39
C VAL A 30 -23.20 9.03 -13.55
N PRO A 31 -24.19 8.26 -14.05
CA PRO A 31 -23.99 6.86 -14.38
C PRO A 31 -22.77 6.63 -15.26
N ASN A 32 -21.91 5.68 -14.88
CA ASN A 32 -20.62 5.38 -15.52
C ASN A 32 -19.55 6.49 -15.45
N GLY A 33 -19.78 7.57 -14.70
CA GLY A 33 -18.80 8.64 -14.45
C GLY A 33 -17.81 8.29 -13.33
N GLY A 34 -17.22 7.09 -13.37
CA GLY A 34 -16.26 6.62 -12.36
C GLY A 34 -14.89 7.29 -12.47
N ASN A 35 -14.01 7.03 -11.50
CA ASN A 35 -12.64 7.56 -11.47
C ASN A 35 -11.93 7.38 -12.81
N HIS A 36 -11.01 8.29 -13.14
CA HIS A 36 -10.25 8.31 -14.39
C HIS A 36 -11.10 8.57 -15.65
N THR A 37 -12.19 9.33 -15.53
CA THR A 37 -13.01 9.81 -16.65
C THR A 37 -13.17 11.33 -16.61
N SER A 38 -13.48 11.97 -17.75
CA SER A 38 -13.81 13.40 -17.78
C SER A 38 -15.03 13.74 -16.94
N ALA A 39 -16.03 12.86 -16.93
CA ALA A 39 -17.23 13.01 -16.10
C ALA A 39 -16.89 13.05 -14.60
N PHE A 40 -15.91 12.25 -14.15
CA PHE A 40 -15.46 12.33 -12.76
C PHE A 40 -14.71 13.62 -12.46
N THR A 41 -13.94 14.16 -13.41
CA THR A 41 -13.31 15.48 -13.26
C THR A 41 -14.36 16.59 -13.09
N GLU A 42 -15.41 16.57 -13.90
CA GLU A 42 -16.53 17.51 -13.77
C GLU A 42 -17.23 17.36 -12.41
N ALA A 43 -17.57 16.12 -12.02
CA ALA A 43 -18.17 15.83 -10.72
C ALA A 43 -17.30 16.28 -9.53
N ALA A 44 -15.99 16.03 -9.60
CA ALA A 44 -15.03 16.42 -8.57
C ALA A 44 -14.83 17.95 -8.46
N SER A 45 -15.18 18.70 -9.51
CA SER A 45 -15.12 20.17 -9.51
C SER A 45 -16.33 20.84 -8.84
N THR A 46 -17.30 20.07 -8.35
CA THR A 46 -18.53 20.60 -7.74
C THR A 46 -18.38 20.95 -6.25
N ILE A 47 -19.27 21.82 -5.76
CA ILE A 47 -19.29 22.18 -4.33
C ILE A 47 -19.65 20.98 -3.45
N GLN A 48 -20.52 20.08 -3.93
CA GLN A 48 -20.90 18.87 -3.21
C GLN A 48 -19.71 17.91 -3.04
N ALA A 49 -18.86 17.78 -4.07
CA ALA A 49 -17.63 17.00 -3.98
C ALA A 49 -16.64 17.65 -2.98
N HIS A 50 -16.55 18.98 -2.97
CA HIS A 50 -15.73 19.70 -2.00
C HIS A 50 -16.22 19.50 -0.56
N GLU A 51 -17.52 19.62 -0.30
CA GLU A 51 -18.12 19.39 1.01
C GLU A 51 -17.85 17.96 1.50
N ALA A 52 -18.07 16.95 0.64
CA ALA A 52 -17.74 15.56 0.96
C ALA A 52 -16.24 15.37 1.29
N CYS A 53 -15.36 16.04 0.53
CA CYS A 53 -13.93 16.03 0.81
C CYS A 53 -13.59 16.65 2.18
N ILE A 54 -14.22 17.76 2.53
CA ILE A 54 -14.03 18.42 3.83
C ILE A 54 -14.52 17.56 4.99
N ASP A 55 -15.65 16.88 4.84
CA ASP A 55 -16.17 15.99 5.88
C ASP A 55 -15.24 14.80 6.13
N VAL A 56 -14.75 14.19 5.07
CA VAL A 56 -13.75 13.11 5.16
C VAL A 56 -12.44 13.64 5.74
N SER A 57 -12.00 14.84 5.36
CA SER A 57 -10.80 15.47 5.90
C SER A 57 -10.89 15.69 7.41
N LYS A 58 -12.04 16.18 7.90
CA LYS A 58 -12.29 16.33 9.35
C LYS A 58 -12.28 14.98 10.06
N ALA A 59 -12.91 13.96 9.49
CA ALA A 59 -12.91 12.61 10.06
C ALA A 59 -11.49 12.03 10.16
N LEU A 60 -10.69 12.17 9.09
CA LEU A 60 -9.29 11.73 9.09
C LEU A 60 -8.44 12.50 10.10
N ALA A 61 -8.66 13.82 10.24
CA ALA A 61 -7.99 14.62 11.26
C ALA A 61 -8.36 14.14 12.68
N ALA A 62 -9.64 13.85 12.94
CA ALA A 62 -10.09 13.31 14.22
C ALA A 62 -9.47 11.92 14.51
N VAL A 63 -9.36 11.05 13.49
CA VAL A 63 -8.64 9.77 13.62
C VAL A 63 -7.18 10.00 13.95
N GLY A 64 -6.50 10.91 13.26
CA GLY A 64 -5.11 11.28 13.55
C GLY A 64 -4.94 11.79 14.99
N MET A 65 -5.87 12.62 15.47
CA MET A 65 -5.88 13.08 16.86
C MET A 65 -6.01 11.92 17.83
N ARG A 66 -6.91 10.96 17.58
CA ARG A 66 -7.03 9.76 18.43
C ARG A 66 -5.74 8.95 18.47
N VAL A 67 -5.04 8.79 17.34
CA VAL A 67 -3.74 8.11 17.33
C VAL A 67 -2.73 8.79 18.26
N LEU A 68 -2.78 10.12 18.40
CA LEU A 68 -1.86 10.88 19.24
C LEU A 68 -2.29 10.93 20.71
N THR A 69 -3.59 10.95 21.00
CA THR A 69 -4.11 11.22 22.35
C THR A 69 -4.71 10.00 23.05
N ASP A 70 -4.96 8.91 22.35
CA ASP A 70 -5.56 7.67 22.87
C ASP A 70 -4.57 6.51 22.66
N GLU A 71 -3.78 6.23 23.70
CA GLU A 71 -2.72 5.20 23.68
C GLU A 71 -3.28 3.80 23.41
N ALA A 72 -4.48 3.49 23.92
CA ALA A 72 -5.13 2.21 23.68
C ALA A 72 -5.52 2.05 22.20
N PHE A 73 -6.01 3.12 21.58
CA PHE A 73 -6.30 3.12 20.14
C PHE A 73 -5.04 2.91 19.29
N LEU A 74 -3.94 3.60 19.59
CA LEU A 74 -2.66 3.42 18.91
C LEU A 74 -2.12 1.99 19.09
N SER A 75 -2.17 1.45 20.31
CA SER A 75 -1.73 0.09 20.61
C SER A 75 -2.50 -0.94 19.78
N ASN A 76 -3.82 -0.82 19.73
CA ASN A 76 -4.67 -1.71 18.94
C ASN A 76 -4.37 -1.63 17.44
N ALA A 77 -4.15 -0.43 16.90
CA ALA A 77 -3.81 -0.24 15.49
C ALA A 77 -2.46 -0.90 15.13
N ASN A 78 -1.46 -0.79 16.00
CA ASN A 78 -0.16 -1.43 15.81
C ASN A 78 -0.24 -2.96 15.89
N SER A 79 -0.97 -3.50 16.87
CA SER A 79 -1.18 -4.94 17.02
C SER A 79 -1.85 -5.53 15.78
N ALA A 80 -2.94 -4.92 15.31
CA ALA A 80 -3.64 -5.36 14.10
C ALA A 80 -2.74 -5.32 12.84
N PHE A 81 -1.87 -4.32 12.75
CA PHE A 81 -0.90 -4.22 11.66
C PHE A 81 0.15 -5.34 11.70
N GLU A 82 0.73 -5.62 12.87
CA GLU A 82 1.72 -6.68 13.02
C GLU A 82 1.12 -8.08 12.79
N GLU A 83 -0.12 -8.30 13.23
CA GLU A 83 -0.88 -9.52 12.91
C GLU A 83 -1.07 -9.69 11.40
N ALA A 84 -1.51 -8.63 10.71
CA ALA A 84 -1.69 -8.65 9.27
C ALA A 84 -0.37 -8.83 8.51
N LYS A 85 0.72 -8.23 8.98
CA LYS A 85 2.08 -8.40 8.43
C LYS A 85 2.57 -9.84 8.59
N GLY A 86 2.35 -10.43 9.77
CA GLY A 86 2.65 -11.83 10.06
C GLY A 86 1.92 -12.78 9.13
N ALA A 87 0.61 -12.56 8.92
CA ALA A 87 -0.23 -13.38 8.04
C ALA A 87 0.18 -13.31 6.56
N ARG A 88 0.70 -12.16 6.09
CA ARG A 88 1.18 -11.98 4.71
C ARG A 88 2.58 -12.54 4.47
N GLY A 89 3.28 -12.96 5.53
CA GLY A 89 4.65 -13.45 5.50
C GLY A 89 5.67 -12.31 5.42
N ASP A 90 6.45 -12.13 6.49
CA ASP A 90 7.43 -11.05 6.62
C ASP A 90 8.46 -11.05 5.47
N SER A 91 8.31 -10.12 4.54
CA SER A 91 9.21 -9.92 3.40
C SER A 91 10.60 -9.43 3.83
N THR A 92 10.74 -8.88 5.03
CA THR A 92 12.04 -8.46 5.60
C THR A 92 12.95 -9.67 5.78
N LYS A 93 12.39 -10.82 6.21
CA LYS A 93 13.12 -12.09 6.27
C LYS A 93 13.48 -12.63 4.88
N ARG A 94 12.65 -12.40 3.85
CA ARG A 94 12.98 -12.78 2.46
C ARG A 94 14.13 -11.94 1.87
N MET A 95 14.25 -10.68 2.26
CA MET A 95 15.32 -9.79 1.80
C MET A 95 16.68 -10.17 2.40
N ILE A 96 16.73 -10.59 3.67
CA ILE A 96 17.95 -11.15 4.30
C ILE A 96 18.41 -12.43 3.59
N VAL A 97 17.47 -13.29 3.17
CA VAL A 97 17.79 -14.50 2.39
C VAL A 97 18.32 -14.16 0.99
N GLN A 98 17.93 -13.03 0.39
CA GLN A 98 18.53 -12.57 -0.85
C GLN A 98 20.00 -12.16 -0.65
N GLU A 99 20.39 -11.46 0.41
CA GLU A 99 21.82 -11.13 0.59
C GLU A 99 22.74 -12.37 0.70
N ASP A 100 22.20 -13.53 1.08
CA ASP A 100 22.91 -14.82 1.06
C ASP A 100 23.07 -15.46 -0.34
N TRP A 101 22.32 -15.04 -1.38
CA TRP A 101 22.52 -15.52 -2.75
C TRP A 101 23.89 -15.08 -3.30
N LYS A 102 24.39 -13.92 -2.86
CA LYS A 102 25.72 -13.42 -3.26
C LYS A 102 26.85 -14.32 -2.76
N LYS A 103 26.65 -15.05 -1.65
CA LYS A 103 27.66 -15.95 -1.04
C LYS A 103 27.69 -17.34 -1.66
N ARG A 104 26.67 -17.74 -2.43
CA ARG A 104 26.60 -19.06 -3.11
C ARG A 104 27.09 -19.04 -4.56
N ARG A 105 27.61 -17.90 -5.05
CA ARG A 105 28.27 -17.87 -6.37
C ARG A 105 29.59 -18.65 -6.28
N VAL A 106 29.58 -19.88 -6.78
CA VAL A 106 30.81 -20.57 -7.21
C VAL A 106 31.54 -19.65 -8.19
N PRO A 107 32.84 -19.38 -7.99
CA PRO A 107 33.59 -18.55 -8.92
C PRO A 107 33.69 -19.30 -10.26
N THR A 108 32.96 -18.83 -11.27
CA THR A 108 33.27 -19.17 -12.65
C THR A 108 34.50 -18.38 -13.03
N ASN A 109 35.65 -18.96 -12.76
CA ASN A 109 36.85 -18.67 -13.52
C ASN A 109 36.51 -18.95 -14.99
N LEU A 110 36.50 -17.90 -15.82
CA LEU A 110 36.34 -18.02 -17.27
C LEU A 110 37.66 -17.65 -17.98
N TYR A 111 38.79 -18.08 -17.42
CA TYR A 111 40.13 -18.20 -18.00
C TYR A 111 40.99 -19.15 -17.12
N ASP A 112 40.63 -20.43 -17.12
CA ASP A 112 41.53 -21.60 -16.96
C ASP A 112 40.96 -22.71 -17.87
#